data_AF-A0A353CDD3-F1
#
_entry.id   AF-A0A353CDD3-F1
#
_cell.length_a   1.000
_cell.length_b   1.000
_cell.length_c   1.000
_cell.angle_alpha   90.00
_cell.angle_beta   90.00
_cell.angle_gamma   90.00
#
_symmetry.space_group_name_H-M   'P 1'
#
loop_
_entity.id
_entity.type
_entity.pdbx_description
1 polymer ?
#
loop_
_entity_poly.entity_id
_entity_poly.type
_entity_poly.pdbx_seq_one_letter_code
_entity_poly.pdbx_strand_id
1 'polypeptide(L)'
;MRGEGFGKGMRDGHGKGMRGGKHGGFGLRGIELTEAQKEQLKAIREANKPDPAIREEMKTIMMARRDGTITEEQKARVQTLRAQQMEKAQAVRAQVDAILTPEQKQQIETRKQEMRQKMEERRQQWQQRREEFKQRKEAGETKPAEKAAI
;
A
#
# COMPACT_ATOMS: atom_id res chain seq x y z
N MET A 1 -38.72 24.50 -11.84
CA MET A 1 -37.24 24.45 -12.01
C MET A 1 -36.65 23.78 -10.80
N ARG A 2 -36.14 22.55 -10.93
CA ARG A 2 -35.45 21.81 -9.88
C ARG A 2 -34.17 21.28 -10.53
N GLY A 3 -33.04 21.87 -10.14
CA GLY A 3 -31.74 21.68 -10.77
C GLY A 3 -31.30 20.22 -10.76
N GLU A 4 -30.80 19.80 -11.91
CA GLU A 4 -30.25 18.49 -12.22
C GLU A 4 -29.07 18.14 -11.30
N GLY A 5 -29.27 17.16 -10.42
CA GLY A 5 -28.19 16.53 -9.66
C GLY A 5 -27.44 15.51 -10.51
N PHE A 6 -26.60 15.95 -11.45
CA PHE A 6 -25.66 15.07 -12.13
C PHE A 6 -24.38 14.91 -11.32
N GLY A 7 -24.31 13.79 -10.60
CA GLY A 7 -23.10 13.28 -9.96
C GLY A 7 -22.98 11.75 -10.04
N LYS A 8 -23.65 11.13 -11.02
CA LYS A 8 -23.51 9.70 -11.33
C LYS A 8 -22.40 9.55 -12.39
N GLY A 9 -21.18 9.88 -12.00
CA GLY A 9 -19.99 9.72 -12.82
C GLY A 9 -19.05 8.70 -12.18
N MET A 10 -18.93 7.53 -12.81
CA MET A 10 -17.79 6.62 -12.69
C MET A 10 -17.50 6.06 -11.28
N ARG A 11 -18.38 5.17 -10.82
CA ARG A 11 -18.05 4.19 -9.77
C ARG A 11 -17.95 2.76 -10.34
N ASP A 12 -17.60 2.64 -11.62
CA ASP A 12 -17.35 1.37 -12.32
C ASP A 12 -15.86 1.13 -12.58
N GLY A 13 -15.04 1.60 -11.65
CA GLY A 13 -13.68 1.15 -11.52
C GLY A 13 -13.62 0.20 -10.35
N HIS A 14 -13.71 -1.11 -10.61
CA HIS A 14 -12.92 -2.06 -9.84
C HIS A 14 -11.45 -1.66 -10.00
N GLY A 15 -11.04 -0.63 -9.27
CA GLY A 15 -9.67 -0.45 -8.88
C GLY A 15 -9.37 -1.71 -8.09
N LYS A 16 -8.84 -2.72 -8.78
CA LYS A 16 -7.89 -3.68 -8.21
C LYS A 16 -6.79 -2.80 -7.63
N GLY A 17 -7.05 -2.17 -6.49
CA GLY A 17 -6.06 -1.53 -5.66
C GLY A 17 -4.99 -2.60 -5.55
N MET A 18 -3.81 -2.26 -6.05
CA MET A 18 -2.68 -3.15 -6.22
C MET A 18 -2.61 -4.05 -5.00
N ARG A 19 -3.22 -5.24 -5.09
CA ARG A 19 -3.04 -6.30 -4.12
C ARG A 19 -1.60 -6.67 -4.38
N GLY A 20 -0.71 -6.06 -3.59
CA GLY A 20 0.72 -6.31 -3.62
C GLY A 20 0.90 -7.80 -3.84
N GLY A 21 1.44 -8.14 -5.00
CA GLY A 21 1.44 -9.48 -5.52
C GLY A 21 1.98 -10.44 -4.47
N LYS A 22 1.55 -11.70 -4.60
CA LYS A 22 1.78 -12.88 -3.78
C LYS A 22 3.24 -13.15 -3.31
N HIS A 23 4.20 -12.29 -3.63
CA HIS A 23 5.61 -12.39 -3.28
C HIS A 23 6.18 -11.03 -2.84
N GLY A 24 6.63 -10.93 -1.58
CA GLY A 24 7.52 -9.86 -1.13
C GLY A 24 7.22 -9.23 0.23
N GLY A 25 6.86 -10.00 1.27
CA GLY A 25 6.62 -9.47 2.62
C GLY A 25 7.82 -8.84 3.32
N PHE A 26 9.02 -8.91 2.71
CA PHE A 26 10.28 -8.47 3.31
C PHE A 26 11.06 -7.46 2.46
N GLY A 27 10.49 -6.98 1.35
CA GLY A 27 11.20 -6.07 0.44
C GLY A 27 12.36 -6.73 -0.33
N LEU A 28 12.44 -8.05 -0.35
CA LEU A 28 13.50 -8.83 -1.02
C LEU A 28 13.21 -9.09 -2.52
N ARG A 29 12.32 -8.30 -3.13
CA ARG A 29 11.89 -8.55 -4.50
C ARG A 29 13.06 -8.33 -5.45
N GLY A 30 13.37 -9.35 -6.26
CA GLY A 30 14.46 -9.32 -7.24
C GLY A 30 15.86 -9.59 -6.68
N ILE A 31 15.98 -9.92 -5.39
CA ILE A 31 17.25 -10.39 -4.82
C ILE A 31 17.34 -11.90 -5.06
N GLU A 32 18.48 -12.36 -5.58
CA GLU A 32 18.77 -13.78 -5.67
C GLU A 32 19.06 -14.32 -4.27
N LEU A 33 18.26 -15.29 -3.86
CA LEU A 33 18.34 -15.93 -2.55
C LEU A 33 18.68 -17.41 -2.78
N THR A 34 19.56 -17.96 -1.95
CA THR A 34 19.82 -19.40 -1.96
C THR A 34 18.59 -20.17 -1.47
N GLU A 35 18.50 -21.46 -1.79
CA GLU A 35 17.38 -22.29 -1.31
C GLU A 35 17.32 -22.33 0.22
N ALA A 36 18.48 -22.43 0.89
CA ALA A 36 18.56 -22.36 2.36
C ALA A 36 18.02 -21.03 2.90
N GLN A 37 18.37 -19.89 2.28
CA GLN A 37 17.82 -18.58 2.68
C GLN A 37 16.31 -18.53 2.46
N LYS A 38 15.79 -19.08 1.35
CA LYS A 38 14.35 -19.11 1.07
C LYS A 38 13.58 -19.94 2.11
N GLU A 39 14.12 -21.09 2.52
CA GLU A 39 13.54 -21.93 3.56
C GLU A 39 13.49 -21.21 4.91
N GLN A 40 14.59 -20.56 5.31
CA GLN A 40 14.63 -19.76 6.54
C GLN A 40 13.64 -18.59 6.51
N LEU A 41 13.52 -17.89 5.37
CA LEU A 41 12.53 -16.83 5.20
C LEU A 41 11.09 -17.34 5.25
N LYS A 42 10.84 -18.55 4.74
CA LYS A 42 9.54 -19.21 4.85
C LYS A 42 9.23 -19.52 6.32
N ALA A 43 10.18 -20.08 7.06
CA ALA A 43 10.02 -20.37 8.49
C ALA A 43 9.74 -19.09 9.30
N ILE A 44 10.51 -18.02 9.07
CA ILE A 44 10.26 -16.70 9.70
C ILE A 44 8.85 -16.20 9.38
N ARG A 45 8.43 -16.28 8.11
CA ARG A 45 7.09 -15.85 7.70
C ARG A 45 6.00 -16.67 8.38
N GLU A 46 6.18 -17.98 8.48
CA GLU A 46 5.20 -18.88 9.09
C GLU A 46 5.06 -18.66 10.60
N ALA A 47 6.19 -18.54 11.31
CA ALA A 47 6.21 -18.21 12.73
C ALA A 47 5.59 -16.83 13.02
N ASN A 48 5.68 -15.90 12.06
CA ASN A 48 5.20 -14.53 12.24
C ASN A 48 3.87 -14.23 11.55
N LYS A 49 3.12 -15.26 11.13
CA LYS A 49 1.78 -15.06 10.55
C LYS A 49 0.91 -14.20 11.46
N PRO A 50 0.12 -13.26 10.90
CA PRO A 50 -0.82 -12.47 11.68
C PRO A 50 -1.92 -13.39 12.22
N ASP A 51 -2.32 -13.16 13.46
CA ASP A 51 -3.43 -13.85 14.09
C ASP A 51 -4.73 -13.58 13.31
N PRO A 52 -5.49 -14.62 12.89
CA PRO A 52 -6.78 -14.45 12.23
C PRO A 52 -7.75 -13.58 13.04
N ALA A 53 -7.75 -13.65 14.37
CA ALA A 53 -8.62 -12.83 15.21
C ALA A 53 -8.29 -11.34 15.07
N ILE A 54 -7.01 -10.96 15.08
CA ILE A 54 -6.57 -9.57 14.85
C ILE A 54 -6.99 -9.10 13.45
N ARG A 55 -6.93 -10.00 12.46
CA ARG A 55 -7.34 -9.68 11.09
C ARG A 55 -8.85 -9.43 10.99
N GLU A 56 -9.67 -10.22 11.66
CA GLU A 56 -11.12 -10.04 11.73
C GLU A 56 -11.49 -8.78 12.49
N GLU A 57 -10.86 -8.53 13.63
CA GLU A 57 -11.04 -7.31 14.41
C GLU A 57 -10.75 -6.06 13.56
N MET A 58 -9.60 -6.04 12.87
CA MET A 58 -9.24 -4.92 11.98
C MET A 58 -10.23 -4.77 10.82
N LYS A 59 -10.77 -5.87 10.28
CA LYS A 59 -11.80 -5.82 9.24
C LYS A 59 -13.07 -5.16 9.76
N THR A 60 -13.53 -5.55 10.96
CA THR A 60 -14.72 -4.98 11.62
C THR A 60 -14.53 -3.48 11.88
N ILE A 61 -13.39 -3.06 12.43
CA ILE A 61 -13.11 -1.64 12.68
C ILE A 61 -13.06 -0.84 11.37
N MET A 62 -12.50 -1.41 10.30
CA MET A 62 -12.46 -0.76 8.99
C MET A 62 -13.85 -0.64 8.34
N MET A 63 -14.74 -1.60 8.60
CA MET A 63 -16.15 -1.49 8.21
C MET A 63 -16.84 -0.36 8.98
N ALA A 64 -16.71 -0.32 10.32
CA ALA A 64 -17.26 0.77 11.12
C ALA A 64 -16.73 2.14 10.68
N ARG A 65 -15.44 2.24 10.35
CA ARG A 65 -14.86 3.47 9.79
C ARG A 65 -15.49 3.87 8.46
N ARG A 66 -15.71 2.91 7.56
CA ARG A 66 -16.32 3.16 6.25
C ARG A 66 -17.77 3.59 6.40
N ASP A 67 -18.48 3.00 7.35
CA ASP A 67 -19.90 3.24 7.59
C ASP A 67 -20.12 4.47 8.49
N GLY A 68 -19.05 5.11 8.96
CA GLY A 68 -19.10 6.33 9.77
C GLY A 68 -19.41 6.12 11.25
N THR A 69 -19.41 4.86 11.71
CA THR A 69 -19.82 4.43 13.05
C THR A 69 -18.64 4.06 13.96
N ILE A 70 -17.41 4.43 13.58
CA ILE A 70 -16.21 4.11 14.36
C ILE A 70 -16.20 4.83 15.71
N THR A 71 -15.95 4.09 16.79
CA THR A 71 -15.83 4.63 18.14
C THR A 71 -14.40 5.11 18.46
N GLU A 72 -14.24 5.95 19.49
CA GLU A 72 -12.90 6.35 19.97
C GLU A 72 -12.09 5.15 20.48
N GLU A 73 -12.73 4.20 21.15
CA GLU A 73 -12.11 2.95 21.60
C GLU A 73 -11.56 2.14 20.42
N GLN A 74 -12.32 2.03 19.32
CA GLN A 74 -11.88 1.37 18.10
C GLN A 74 -10.70 2.10 17.45
N LYS A 75 -10.68 3.44 17.48
CA LYS A 75 -9.53 4.23 17.01
C LYS A 75 -8.28 3.95 17.84
N ALA A 76 -8.40 3.98 19.17
CA ALA A 76 -7.30 3.66 20.08
C ALA A 76 -6.81 2.23 19.87
N ARG A 77 -7.72 1.26 19.74
CA ARG A 77 -7.40 -0.14 19.46
C ARG A 77 -6.59 -0.32 18.19
N VAL A 78 -6.96 0.38 17.10
CA VAL A 78 -6.18 0.36 15.86
C VAL A 78 -4.77 0.92 16.05
N GLN A 79 -4.60 1.97 16.86
CA GLN A 79 -3.26 2.52 17.14
C GLN A 79 -2.40 1.51 17.91
N THR A 80 -2.96 0.86 18.93
CA THR A 80 -2.27 -0.21 19.68
C THR A 80 -1.87 -1.37 18.76
N LEU A 81 -2.80 -1.87 17.94
CA LEU A 81 -2.53 -2.96 17.00
C LEU A 81 -1.47 -2.58 15.96
N ARG A 82 -1.42 -1.32 15.53
CA ARG A 82 -0.37 -0.82 14.63
C ARG A 82 0.99 -0.78 15.31
N ALA A 83 1.07 -0.30 16.56
CA ALA A 83 2.31 -0.28 17.32
C ALA A 83 2.88 -1.69 17.50
N GLN A 84 2.05 -2.63 17.92
CA GLN A 84 2.42 -4.05 18.06
C GLN A 84 2.89 -4.66 16.73
N GLN A 85 2.20 -4.35 15.62
CA GLN A 85 2.63 -4.81 14.30
C GLN A 85 3.96 -4.20 13.86
N MET A 86 4.23 -2.93 14.18
CA MET A 86 5.50 -2.28 13.86
C MET A 86 6.66 -2.92 14.62
N GLU A 87 6.49 -3.17 15.92
CA GLU A 87 7.49 -3.85 16.74
C GLU A 87 7.78 -5.26 16.20
N LYS A 88 6.73 -6.05 15.92
CA LYS A 88 6.88 -7.38 15.30
C LYS A 88 7.58 -7.29 13.94
N ALA A 89 7.22 -6.31 13.12
CA ALA A 89 7.84 -6.12 11.81
C ALA A 89 9.33 -5.77 11.91
N GLN A 90 9.74 -4.98 12.91
CA GLN A 90 11.15 -4.69 13.17
C GLN A 90 11.92 -5.93 13.62
N ALA A 91 11.36 -6.71 14.56
CA ALA A 91 11.98 -7.96 15.00
C ALA A 91 12.16 -8.95 13.84
N VAL A 92 11.13 -9.11 13.01
CA VAL A 92 11.18 -9.94 11.81
C VAL A 92 12.20 -9.40 10.80
N ARG A 93 12.27 -8.08 10.62
CA ARG A 93 13.25 -7.45 9.74
C ARG A 93 14.68 -7.76 10.18
N ALA A 94 14.96 -7.69 11.47
CA ALA A 94 16.27 -8.04 12.03
C ALA A 94 16.64 -9.51 11.77
N GLN A 95 15.68 -10.44 11.92
CA GLN A 95 15.90 -11.86 11.61
C GLN A 95 16.21 -12.07 10.11
N VAL A 96 15.49 -11.37 9.24
CA VAL A 96 15.75 -11.40 7.79
C VAL A 96 17.14 -10.85 7.47
N ASP A 97 17.50 -9.70 8.04
CA ASP A 97 18.80 -9.06 7.80
C ASP A 97 19.97 -9.92 8.32
N ALA A 98 19.76 -10.80 9.31
CA ALA A 98 20.79 -11.74 9.78
C ALA A 98 21.12 -12.86 8.76
N ILE A 99 20.19 -13.18 7.85
CA ILE A 99 20.34 -14.27 6.87
C ILE A 99 21.00 -13.79 5.56
N LEU A 100 20.95 -12.48 5.29
CA LEU A 100 21.41 -11.89 4.04
C LEU A 100 22.90 -11.56 4.08
N THR A 101 23.57 -11.74 2.94
CA THR A 101 24.97 -11.32 2.77
C THR A 101 25.08 -9.79 2.69
N PRO A 102 26.26 -9.21 2.96
CA PRO A 102 26.50 -7.77 2.80
C PRO A 102 26.14 -7.26 1.40
N GLU A 103 26.46 -8.03 0.35
CA GLU A 103 26.18 -7.68 -1.04
C GLU A 103 24.67 -7.67 -1.32
N GLN A 104 23.93 -8.65 -0.80
CA GLN A 104 22.47 -8.69 -0.89
C GLN A 104 21.84 -7.49 -0.17
N LYS A 105 22.36 -7.10 0.99
CA LYS A 105 21.90 -5.90 1.73
C LYS A 105 22.11 -4.62 0.92
N GLN A 106 23.28 -4.47 0.29
CA GLN A 106 23.58 -3.32 -0.55
C GLN A 106 22.66 -3.23 -1.77
N GLN A 107 22.34 -4.36 -2.40
CA GLN A 107 21.38 -4.41 -3.51
C GLN A 107 19.96 -3.98 -3.06
N ILE A 108 19.54 -4.39 -1.85
CA ILE A 108 18.25 -3.98 -1.30
C ILE A 108 18.21 -2.46 -1.07
N GLU A 109 19.26 -1.89 -0.49
CA GLU A 109 19.29 -0.45 -0.21
C GLU A 109 19.29 0.38 -1.51
N THR A 110 20.06 -0.04 -2.52
CA THR A 110 20.08 0.59 -3.85
C THR A 110 18.68 0.60 -4.46
N ARG A 111 18.00 -0.55 -4.49
CA ARG A 111 16.64 -0.65 -5.02
C ARG A 111 15.63 0.16 -4.21
N LYS A 112 15.81 0.25 -2.90
CA LYS A 112 14.95 1.07 -2.04
C LYS A 112 15.11 2.56 -2.38
N GLN A 113 16.31 3.03 -2.71
CA GLN A 113 16.53 4.40 -3.17
C GLN A 113 15.88 4.64 -4.55
N GLU A 114 16.06 3.74 -5.51
CA GLU A 114 15.39 3.83 -6.82
C GLU A 114 13.86 3.85 -6.69
N MET A 115 13.32 3.01 -5.80
CA MET A 115 11.89 2.97 -5.53
C MET A 115 11.39 4.26 -4.87
N ARG A 116 12.19 4.91 -4.01
CA ARG A 116 11.86 6.22 -3.44
C ARG A 116 11.76 7.28 -4.52
N GLN A 117 12.74 7.33 -5.43
CA GLN A 117 12.74 8.27 -6.56
C GLN A 117 11.51 8.06 -7.46
N LYS A 118 11.25 6.82 -7.87
CA LYS A 118 10.06 6.49 -8.69
C LYS A 118 8.74 6.86 -7.99
N MET A 119 8.69 6.74 -6.66
CA MET A 119 7.51 7.13 -5.88
C MET A 119 7.34 8.65 -5.81
N GLU A 120 8.44 9.41 -5.72
CA GLU A 120 8.44 10.87 -5.77
C GLU A 120 8.02 11.40 -7.13
N GLU A 121 8.58 10.88 -8.22
CA GLU A 121 8.17 11.21 -9.59
C GLU A 121 6.69 10.93 -9.81
N ARG A 122 6.24 9.74 -9.39
CA ARG A 122 4.82 9.38 -9.46
C ARG A 122 3.98 10.38 -8.66
N ARG A 123 4.38 10.72 -7.44
CA ARG A 123 3.68 11.70 -6.59
C ARG A 123 3.55 13.05 -7.28
N GLN A 124 4.61 13.54 -7.93
CA GLN A 124 4.59 14.79 -8.70
C GLN A 124 3.62 14.70 -9.89
N GLN A 125 3.67 13.61 -10.67
CA GLN A 125 2.73 13.39 -11.78
C GLN A 125 1.26 13.35 -11.31
N TRP A 126 0.97 12.73 -10.16
CA TRP A 126 -0.37 12.73 -9.58
C TRP A 126 -0.80 14.13 -9.13
N GLN A 127 0.11 14.94 -8.59
CA GLN A 127 -0.17 16.32 -8.20
C GLN A 127 -0.49 17.17 -9.43
N GLN A 128 0.33 17.10 -10.48
CA GLN A 128 0.11 17.80 -11.74
C GLN A 128 -1.23 17.42 -12.38
N ARG A 129 -1.53 16.12 -12.52
CA ARG A 129 -2.81 15.65 -13.06
C ARG A 129 -4.01 16.13 -12.22
N ARG A 130 -3.84 16.22 -10.90
CA ARG A 130 -4.89 16.69 -10.00
C ARG A 130 -5.12 18.19 -10.16
N GLU A 131 -4.06 18.97 -10.36
CA GLU A 131 -4.14 20.41 -10.62
C GLU A 131 -4.76 20.69 -12.00
N GLU A 132 -4.30 20.00 -13.04
CA GLU A 132 -4.86 20.06 -14.39
C GLU A 132 -6.36 19.73 -14.36
N PHE A 133 -6.75 18.64 -13.67
CA PHE A 133 -8.17 18.29 -13.53
C PHE A 133 -8.99 19.37 -12.81
N LYS A 134 -8.43 20.02 -11.79
CA LYS A 134 -9.11 21.14 -11.10
C LYS A 134 -9.30 22.32 -12.04
N GLN A 135 -8.26 22.72 -12.76
CA GLN A 135 -8.33 23.84 -13.71
C GLN A 135 -9.34 23.57 -14.82
N ARG A 136 -9.36 22.36 -15.39
CA ARG A 136 -10.34 21.96 -16.41
C ARG A 136 -11.78 21.97 -15.88
N LYS A 137 -11.98 21.53 -14.63
CA LYS A 137 -13.28 21.60 -13.97
C LYS A 137 -13.73 23.05 -13.73
N GLU A 138 -12.82 23.94 -13.34
CA GLU A 138 -13.08 25.38 -13.18
C GLU A 138 -13.38 26.05 -14.52
N ALA A 139 -12.77 25.59 -15.61
CA ALA A 139 -13.04 26.03 -16.98
C ALA A 139 -14.34 25.44 -17.59
N GLY A 140 -15.08 24.61 -16.85
CA GLY A 140 -16.34 24.00 -17.32
C GLY A 140 -16.16 22.80 -18.27
N GLU A 141 -14.94 22.32 -18.50
CA GLU A 141 -14.66 21.15 -19.33
C GLU A 141 -14.81 19.85 -18.55
N THR A 142 -15.91 19.12 -18.79
CA THR A 142 -16.22 17.87 -18.05
C THR A 142 -15.89 16.57 -18.78
N LYS A 143 -15.32 16.62 -19.99
CA LYS A 143 -14.90 15.41 -20.73
C LYS A 143 -13.38 15.24 -20.75
N PRO A 144 -12.83 14.02 -20.60
CA PRO A 144 -11.41 13.79 -20.83
C PRO A 144 -11.09 14.10 -22.29
N ALA A 145 -10.00 14.84 -22.55
CA ALA A 145 -9.45 14.92 -23.88
C ALA A 145 -9.17 13.48 -24.34
N GLU A 146 -9.73 13.08 -25.48
CA GLU A 146 -9.34 11.84 -26.14
C GLU A 146 -7.81 11.84 -26.22
N LYS A 147 -7.18 10.80 -25.67
CA LYS A 147 -5.75 10.62 -25.85
C LYS A 147 -5.51 10.61 -27.35
N ALA A 148 -4.80 11.62 -27.87
CA ALA A 148 -4.24 11.55 -29.21
C ALA A 148 -3.39 10.27 -29.26
N ALA A 149 -3.86 9.30 -30.04
CA ALA A 149 -3.12 8.09 -30.33
C ALA A 149 -1.83 8.50 -31.04
N ILE A 150 -0.69 8.15 -30.44
CA ILE A 150 0.59 8.06 -31.14
C ILE A 150 0.72 6.61 -31.58
#